data_AF-A0A109G2C3-F1
#
_entry.id   AF-A0A109G2C3-F1
#
_cell.length_a   1.000
_cell.length_b   1.000
_cell.length_c   1.000
_cell.angle_alpha   90.00
_cell.angle_beta   90.00
_cell.angle_gamma   90.00
#
_symmetry.space_group_name_H-M   'P 1'
#
loop_
_entity.id
_entity.type
_entity.pdbx_description
1 polymer ?
#
loop_
_entity_poly.entity_id
_entity_poly.type
_entity_poly.pdbx_seq_one_letter_code
_entity_poly.pdbx_strand_id
1 'polypeptide(L)'
;MDFGKSIYEFFKDIQVFAATIPPTIAVVFAYQQLKQMKLADINKDRKVAVDNSINYVDRFSKTVLPHYQEYKALVKDGHIKTIDIPSIGFKNFDPVKIEDLEVKEKTEVYKSLNEVDIIAAAVLHGQVDKDICKDLFGTLYCEAVEVYYDLICYARKENKQHFKMTVELYKEWRSAFANVQSPVNQATENSLLNKISK
;
A
#
# COMPACT_ATOMS: atom_id res chain seq x y z
N MET A 1 -40.93 -71.50 -12.32
CA MET A 1 -41.67 -70.23 -12.42
C MET A 1 -40.82 -69.19 -11.68
N ASP A 2 -39.80 -68.61 -12.34
CA ASP A 2 -38.85 -67.70 -11.67
C ASP A 2 -38.28 -66.61 -12.60
N PHE A 3 -38.46 -66.76 -13.92
CA PHE A 3 -37.92 -65.85 -14.92
C PHE A 3 -38.53 -64.43 -14.85
N GLY A 4 -39.84 -64.34 -14.56
CA GLY A 4 -40.54 -63.05 -14.45
C GLY A 4 -40.14 -62.23 -13.22
N LYS A 5 -39.79 -62.90 -12.11
CA LYS A 5 -39.34 -62.25 -10.87
C LYS A 5 -37.91 -61.72 -11.01
N SER A 6 -37.03 -62.51 -11.64
CA SER A 6 -35.66 -62.10 -11.95
C SER A 6 -35.59 -60.91 -12.92
N ILE A 7 -36.43 -60.88 -13.97
CA ILE A 7 -36.52 -59.74 -14.89
C ILE A 7 -37.03 -58.48 -14.17
N TYR A 8 -38.02 -58.61 -13.28
CA TYR A 8 -38.56 -57.49 -12.52
C TYR A 8 -37.53 -56.89 -11.56
N GLU A 9 -36.76 -57.72 -10.84
CA GLU A 9 -35.68 -57.26 -9.98
C GLU A 9 -34.57 -56.55 -10.79
N PHE A 10 -34.22 -57.08 -11.97
CA PHE A 10 -33.25 -56.44 -12.87
C PHE A 10 -33.70 -55.05 -13.35
N PHE A 11 -34.97 -54.88 -13.75
CA PHE A 11 -35.49 -53.56 -14.14
C PHE A 11 -35.58 -52.58 -12.97
N LYS A 12 -35.91 -53.08 -11.76
CA LYS A 12 -35.94 -52.27 -10.54
C LYS A 12 -34.55 -51.74 -10.18
N ASP A 13 -33.52 -52.58 -10.27
CA ASP A 13 -32.13 -52.19 -9.99
C ASP A 13 -31.62 -51.15 -11.00
N ILE A 14 -31.95 -51.30 -12.29
CA ILE A 14 -31.66 -50.29 -13.31
C ILE A 14 -32.35 -48.96 -12.98
N GLN A 15 -33.60 -49.00 -12.52
CA GLN A 15 -34.37 -47.81 -12.21
C GLN A 15 -33.83 -47.07 -10.97
N VAL A 16 -33.38 -47.81 -9.95
CA VAL A 16 -32.68 -47.23 -8.79
C VAL A 16 -31.35 -46.62 -9.20
N PHE A 17 -30.57 -47.33 -10.03
CA PHE A 17 -29.28 -46.83 -10.51
C PHE A 17 -29.45 -45.54 -11.35
N ALA A 18 -30.42 -45.54 -12.27
CA ALA A 18 -30.78 -44.37 -13.08
C ALA A 18 -31.30 -43.19 -12.24
N ALA A 19 -31.90 -43.43 -11.07
CA ALA A 19 -32.34 -42.36 -10.18
C ALA A 19 -31.18 -41.72 -9.38
N THR A 20 -30.09 -42.46 -9.13
CA THR A 20 -28.94 -41.97 -8.35
C THR A 20 -27.88 -41.23 -9.16
N ILE A 21 -27.72 -41.54 -10.45
CA ILE A 21 -26.73 -40.89 -11.32
C ILE A 21 -26.98 -39.38 -11.51
N PRO A 22 -28.20 -38.91 -11.85
CA PRO A 22 -28.48 -37.50 -12.09
C PRO A 22 -28.13 -36.57 -10.92
N PRO A 23 -28.49 -36.87 -9.64
CA PRO A 23 -28.12 -36.00 -8.53
C PRO A 23 -26.61 -35.98 -8.29
N THR A 24 -25.90 -37.10 -8.46
CA THR A 24 -24.43 -37.11 -8.35
C THR A 24 -23.78 -36.22 -9.41
N ILE A 25 -24.24 -36.33 -10.66
CA ILE A 25 -23.77 -35.46 -11.76
C ILE A 25 -24.07 -33.99 -11.45
N ALA A 26 -25.28 -33.69 -10.96
CA ALA A 26 -25.67 -32.32 -10.60
C ALA A 26 -24.77 -31.72 -9.51
N VAL A 27 -24.41 -32.50 -8.48
CA VAL A 27 -23.48 -32.06 -7.42
C VAL A 27 -22.09 -31.75 -7.98
N VAL A 28 -21.58 -32.60 -8.88
CA VAL A 28 -20.27 -32.37 -9.52
C VAL A 28 -20.29 -31.08 -10.35
N PHE A 29 -21.34 -30.87 -11.16
CA PHE A 29 -21.49 -29.64 -11.93
C PHE A 29 -21.64 -28.40 -11.05
N ALA A 30 -22.42 -28.48 -9.97
CA ALA A 30 -22.56 -27.37 -9.02
C ALA A 30 -21.21 -27.01 -8.37
N TYR A 31 -20.42 -28.01 -7.97
CA TYR A 31 -19.08 -27.78 -7.42
C TYR A 31 -18.15 -27.11 -8.43
N GLN A 32 -18.15 -27.57 -9.68
CA GLN A 32 -17.35 -26.95 -10.74
C GLN A 32 -17.77 -25.50 -11.00
N GLN A 33 -19.08 -25.21 -11.04
CA GLN A 33 -19.58 -23.85 -11.20
C GLN A 33 -19.16 -22.94 -10.05
N LEU A 34 -19.29 -23.39 -8.80
CA LEU A 34 -18.84 -22.63 -7.63
C LEU A 34 -17.34 -22.32 -7.69
N LYS A 35 -16.52 -23.29 -8.13
CA LYS A 35 -15.08 -23.09 -8.31
C LYS A 35 -14.80 -22.03 -9.38
N GLN A 36 -15.50 -22.08 -10.52
CA GLN A 36 -15.33 -21.12 -11.61
C GLN A 36 -15.80 -19.72 -11.21
N MET A 37 -16.91 -19.60 -10.46
CA MET A 37 -17.39 -18.33 -9.92
C MET A 37 -16.35 -17.69 -8.99
N LYS A 38 -15.80 -18.46 -8.05
CA LYS A 38 -14.74 -17.96 -7.16
C LYS A 38 -13.50 -17.49 -7.93
N LEU A 39 -13.09 -18.23 -8.96
CA LEU A 39 -11.96 -17.80 -9.81
C LEU A 39 -12.30 -16.52 -10.58
N ALA A 40 -13.53 -16.38 -11.07
CA ALA A 40 -13.99 -15.17 -11.75
C ALA A 40 -14.02 -13.96 -10.80
N ASP A 41 -14.48 -14.15 -9.55
CA ASP A 41 -14.49 -13.11 -8.52
C ASP A 41 -13.06 -12.66 -8.19
N ILE A 42 -12.14 -13.60 -7.96
CA ILE A 42 -10.72 -13.30 -7.70
C ILE A 42 -10.10 -12.51 -8.87
N ASN A 43 -10.39 -12.92 -10.11
CA ASN A 43 -9.87 -12.23 -11.29
C ASN A 43 -10.48 -10.83 -11.45
N LYS A 44 -11.77 -10.67 -11.12
CA LYS A 44 -12.44 -9.38 -11.13
C LYS A 44 -11.87 -8.46 -10.06
N ASP A 45 -11.71 -8.93 -8.84
CA ASP A 45 -11.13 -8.18 -7.73
C ASP A 45 -9.69 -7.75 -8.06
N ARG A 46 -8.90 -8.64 -8.66
CA ARG A 46 -7.56 -8.30 -9.15
C ARG A 46 -7.61 -7.20 -10.20
N LYS A 47 -8.50 -7.29 -11.19
CA LYS A 47 -8.63 -6.25 -12.22
C LYS A 47 -9.01 -4.90 -11.60
N VAL A 48 -9.95 -4.90 -10.66
CA VAL A 48 -10.35 -3.68 -9.92
C VAL A 48 -9.17 -3.11 -9.13
N ALA A 49 -8.38 -3.95 -8.47
CA ALA A 49 -7.17 -3.52 -7.76
C ALA A 49 -6.14 -2.90 -8.70
N VAL A 50 -5.92 -3.49 -9.89
CA VAL A 50 -5.04 -2.93 -10.92
C VAL A 50 -5.53 -1.57 -11.41
N ASP A 51 -6.81 -1.45 -11.77
CA ASP A 51 -7.40 -0.19 -12.23
C ASP A 51 -7.32 0.90 -11.13
N ASN A 52 -7.58 0.52 -9.87
CA ASN A 52 -7.42 1.41 -8.73
C ASN A 52 -5.97 1.85 -8.52
N SER A 53 -5.00 0.96 -8.77
CA SER A 53 -3.58 1.30 -8.64
C SER A 53 -3.21 2.49 -9.51
N ILE A 54 -3.72 2.51 -10.75
CA ILE A 54 -3.51 3.61 -11.69
C ILE A 54 -4.14 4.90 -11.15
N ASN A 55 -5.36 4.84 -10.60
CA ASN A 55 -6.01 6.00 -9.99
C ASN A 55 -5.22 6.56 -8.80
N TYR A 56 -4.66 5.69 -7.95
CA TYR A 56 -3.86 6.11 -6.80
C TYR A 56 -2.48 6.64 -7.21
N VAL A 57 -1.89 6.13 -8.28
CA VAL A 57 -0.66 6.69 -8.89
C VAL A 57 -0.93 8.09 -9.44
N ASP A 58 -2.03 8.27 -10.16
CA ASP A 58 -2.45 9.58 -10.67
C ASP A 58 -2.73 10.56 -9.52
N ARG A 59 -3.42 10.10 -8.47
CA ARG A 59 -3.67 10.87 -7.25
C ARG A 59 -2.36 11.30 -6.58
N PHE A 60 -1.42 10.37 -6.36
CA PHE A 60 -0.10 10.66 -5.80
C PHE A 60 0.63 11.73 -6.63
N SER A 61 0.58 11.59 -7.97
CA SER A 61 1.26 12.50 -8.90
C SER A 61 0.65 13.91 -8.91
N LYS A 62 -0.65 14.03 -8.65
CA LYS A 62 -1.38 15.32 -8.64
C LYS A 62 -1.36 16.01 -7.29
N THR A 63 -1.36 15.26 -6.19
CA THR A 63 -1.45 15.83 -4.83
C THR A 63 -0.10 15.82 -4.15
N VAL A 64 0.51 14.65 -3.95
CA VAL A 64 1.73 14.51 -3.14
C VAL A 64 2.95 15.06 -3.86
N LEU A 65 3.12 14.71 -5.14
CA LEU A 65 4.35 15.02 -5.88
C LEU A 65 4.64 16.53 -5.99
N PRO A 66 3.68 17.43 -6.30
CA PRO A 66 3.95 18.87 -6.37
C PRO A 66 4.35 19.45 -5.01
N HIS A 67 3.65 19.07 -3.94
CA HIS A 67 3.97 19.52 -2.58
C HIS A 67 5.32 18.98 -2.10
N TYR A 68 5.67 17.74 -2.47
CA TYR A 68 6.99 17.18 -2.20
C TYR A 68 8.09 17.98 -2.92
N GLN A 69 7.89 18.31 -4.20
CA GLN A 69 8.87 19.07 -4.98
C GLN A 69 9.07 20.48 -4.44
N GLU A 70 7.97 21.17 -4.11
CA GLU A 70 7.99 22.50 -3.51
C GLU A 70 8.72 22.50 -2.16
N TYR A 71 8.35 21.56 -1.28
CA TYR A 71 8.99 21.46 0.03
C TYR A 71 10.47 21.07 -0.08
N LYS A 72 10.82 20.16 -1.00
CA LYS A 72 12.21 19.79 -1.28
C LYS A 72 13.03 20.98 -1.78
N ALA A 73 12.44 21.87 -2.58
CA ALA A 73 13.09 23.10 -3.01
C ALA A 73 13.34 24.05 -1.82
N LEU A 74 12.34 24.26 -0.96
CA LEU A 74 12.47 25.09 0.26
C LEU A 74 13.56 24.57 1.21
N VAL A 75 13.67 23.24 1.33
CA VAL A 75 14.73 22.59 2.10
C VAL A 75 16.10 22.82 1.45
N LYS A 76 16.21 22.67 0.13
CA LYS A 76 17.47 22.88 -0.61
C LYS A 76 17.95 24.33 -0.53
N ASP A 77 17.02 25.28 -0.57
CA ASP A 77 17.31 26.72 -0.51
C ASP A 77 17.63 27.20 0.92
N GLY A 78 17.60 26.29 1.91
CA GLY A 78 17.98 26.57 3.29
C GLY A 78 16.90 27.29 4.10
N HIS A 79 15.70 27.45 3.55
CA HIS A 79 14.55 28.02 4.25
C HIS A 79 14.01 27.08 5.33
N ILE A 80 14.20 25.77 5.16
CA ILE A 80 13.80 24.72 6.11
C ILE A 80 15.03 23.88 6.45
N LYS A 81 15.31 23.72 7.75
CA LYS A 81 16.40 22.83 8.19
C LYS A 81 15.98 21.38 8.04
N THR A 82 16.80 20.58 7.33
CA THR A 82 16.66 19.13 7.35
C THR A 82 17.00 18.61 8.74
N ILE A 83 16.27 17.58 9.17
CA ILE A 83 16.65 16.80 10.34
C ILE A 83 17.11 15.43 9.86
N ASP A 84 18.27 15.00 10.34
CA ASP A 84 18.77 13.66 10.07
C ASP A 84 17.79 12.63 10.62
N ILE A 85 17.38 11.70 9.75
CA ILE A 85 16.47 10.62 10.12
C ILE A 85 17.26 9.66 11.02
N PRO A 86 16.90 9.52 12.31
CA PRO A 86 17.59 8.62 13.20
C PRO A 86 17.49 7.19 12.67
N SER A 87 18.58 6.42 12.74
CA SER A 87 18.57 4.98 12.42
C SER A 87 17.56 4.17 13.26
N ILE A 88 17.10 4.76 14.37
CA ILE A 88 16.14 4.22 15.33
C ILE A 88 14.66 4.40 14.84
N GLY A 89 14.46 5.13 13.74
CA GLY A 89 13.15 5.40 13.14
C GLY A 89 12.28 6.38 13.94
N PHE A 90 10.97 6.39 13.66
CA PHE A 90 9.95 7.31 14.21
C PHE A 90 9.67 7.21 15.72
N LYS A 91 10.58 6.66 16.54
CA LYS A 91 10.32 6.35 17.96
C LYS A 91 10.76 7.45 18.93
N ASN A 92 11.85 8.16 18.66
CA ASN A 92 12.40 9.15 19.57
C ASN A 92 12.84 10.37 18.76
N PHE A 93 12.09 11.46 18.86
CA PHE A 93 12.38 12.70 18.18
C PHE A 93 12.35 13.86 19.18
N ASP A 94 13.40 14.68 19.17
CA ASP A 94 13.46 15.94 19.91
C ASP A 94 12.89 17.05 19.01
N PRO A 95 11.91 17.83 19.48
CA PRO A 95 10.98 18.55 18.62
C PRO A 95 11.66 19.56 17.67
N VAL A 96 11.12 19.61 16.45
CA VAL A 96 11.23 20.77 15.55
C VAL A 96 10.87 22.01 16.36
N LYS A 97 11.66 23.09 16.24
CA LYS A 97 11.31 24.34 16.90
C LYS A 97 9.96 24.83 16.38
N ILE A 98 9.11 25.35 17.26
CA ILE A 98 7.75 25.80 16.92
C ILE A 98 7.76 26.84 15.77
N GLU A 99 8.84 27.62 15.64
CA GLU A 99 9.04 28.56 14.54
C GLU A 99 9.11 27.89 13.14
N ASP A 100 9.65 26.67 13.06
CA ASP A 100 9.70 25.89 11.81
C ASP A 100 8.35 25.22 11.48
N LEU A 101 7.39 25.16 12.43
CA LEU A 101 6.03 24.66 12.22
C LEU A 101 5.12 25.71 11.57
N GLU A 102 5.28 27.00 11.91
CA GLU A 102 4.47 28.09 11.33
C GLU A 102 4.71 28.26 9.82
N VAL A 103 5.92 27.98 9.33
CA VAL A 103 6.24 27.99 7.89
C VAL A 103 5.57 26.80 7.17
N LYS A 104 5.38 25.69 7.88
CA LYS A 104 4.82 24.44 7.34
C LYS A 104 3.30 24.39 7.36
N GLU A 105 2.65 25.05 8.32
CA GLU A 105 1.20 25.26 8.27
C GLU A 105 0.78 26.14 7.08
N LYS A 106 1.62 27.11 6.69
CA LYS A 106 1.36 27.99 5.54
C LYS A 106 1.44 27.31 4.17
N THR A 107 2.04 26.11 4.09
CA THR A 107 2.34 25.42 2.82
C THR A 107 1.40 24.25 2.51
N GLU A 108 0.24 24.14 3.20
CA GLU A 108 -0.71 23.03 3.08
C GLU A 108 -0.08 21.62 3.23
N VAL A 109 1.10 21.51 3.86
CA VAL A 109 1.87 20.26 3.90
C VAL A 109 1.10 19.14 4.61
N TYR A 110 0.25 19.48 5.58
CA TYR A 110 -0.65 18.53 6.24
C TYR A 110 -1.63 17.86 5.28
N LYS A 111 -2.09 18.56 4.24
CA LYS A 111 -2.98 17.98 3.24
C LYS A 111 -2.24 16.94 2.40
N SER A 112 -1.03 17.27 1.95
CA SER A 112 -0.14 16.30 1.27
C SER A 112 0.13 15.08 2.16
N LEU A 113 0.43 15.32 3.44
CA LEU A 113 0.73 14.23 4.38
C LEU A 113 -0.50 13.33 4.67
N ASN A 114 -1.70 13.91 4.76
CA ASN A 114 -2.93 13.13 4.85
C ASN A 114 -3.16 12.29 3.59
N GLU A 115 -2.88 12.84 2.41
CA GLU A 115 -2.95 12.10 1.14
C GLU A 115 -1.96 10.92 1.11
N VAL A 116 -0.74 11.13 1.59
CA VAL A 116 0.26 10.05 1.76
C VAL A 116 -0.27 8.92 2.64
N ASP A 117 -0.98 9.24 3.73
CA ASP A 117 -1.54 8.23 4.64
C ASP A 117 -2.75 7.50 4.05
N ILE A 118 -3.60 8.20 3.29
CA ILE A 118 -4.72 7.60 2.56
C ILE A 118 -4.19 6.61 1.51
N ILE A 119 -3.17 7.01 0.75
CA ILE A 119 -2.53 6.15 -0.25
C ILE A 119 -1.92 4.92 0.45
N ALA A 120 -1.26 5.13 1.59
CA ALA A 120 -0.68 4.04 2.36
C ALA A 120 -1.73 3.03 2.84
N ALA A 121 -2.87 3.52 3.33
CA ALA A 121 -4.00 2.70 3.74
C ALA A 121 -4.54 1.86 2.57
N ALA A 122 -4.70 2.46 1.39
CA ALA A 122 -5.20 1.77 0.21
C ALA A 122 -4.27 0.60 -0.21
N VAL A 123 -2.96 0.82 -0.14
CA VAL A 123 -1.94 -0.19 -0.44
C VAL A 123 -1.93 -1.31 0.62
N LEU A 124 -1.89 -0.96 1.91
CA LEU A 124 -1.80 -1.95 2.99
C LEU A 124 -3.06 -2.81 3.13
N HIS A 125 -4.23 -2.27 2.78
CA HIS A 125 -5.50 -2.99 2.85
C HIS A 125 -5.91 -3.69 1.54
N GLY A 126 -5.03 -3.71 0.52
CA GLY A 126 -5.27 -4.46 -0.72
C GLY A 126 -6.36 -3.86 -1.63
N GLN A 127 -6.66 -2.57 -1.50
CA GLN A 127 -7.55 -1.86 -2.43
C GLN A 127 -6.88 -1.63 -3.80
N VAL A 128 -5.56 -1.75 -3.84
CA VAL A 128 -4.71 -1.61 -5.01
C VAL A 128 -3.74 -2.79 -5.10
N ASP A 129 -3.20 -3.01 -6.29
CA ASP A 129 -2.09 -3.92 -6.52
C ASP A 129 -0.80 -3.28 -6.00
N LYS A 130 -0.27 -3.87 -4.94
CA LYS A 130 0.86 -3.33 -4.19
C LYS A 130 2.15 -3.29 -5.00
N ASP A 131 2.36 -4.28 -5.87
CA ASP A 131 3.58 -4.38 -6.67
C ASP A 131 3.58 -3.29 -7.74
N ILE A 132 2.43 -3.06 -8.39
CA ILE A 132 2.25 -1.95 -9.34
C ILE A 132 2.54 -0.61 -8.67
N CYS A 133 1.96 -0.35 -7.50
CA CYS A 133 2.19 0.92 -6.78
C CYS A 133 3.66 1.09 -6.38
N LYS A 134 4.29 0.02 -5.88
CA LYS A 134 5.69 0.04 -5.44
C LYS A 134 6.63 0.35 -6.60
N ASP A 135 6.40 -0.25 -7.78
CA ASP A 135 7.22 -0.03 -8.96
C ASP A 135 7.04 1.37 -9.55
N LEU A 136 5.81 1.90 -9.53
CA LEU A 136 5.51 3.19 -10.16
C LEU A 136 5.91 4.40 -9.32
N PHE A 137 5.70 4.36 -8.00
CA PHE A 137 5.96 5.52 -7.13
C PHE A 137 6.60 5.17 -5.78
N GLY A 138 6.97 3.91 -5.51
CA GLY A 138 7.47 3.48 -4.20
C GLY A 138 8.72 4.21 -3.72
N THR A 139 9.65 4.53 -4.63
CA THR A 139 10.83 5.35 -4.30
C THR A 139 10.43 6.77 -3.90
N LEU A 140 9.63 7.44 -4.73
CA LEU A 140 9.17 8.81 -4.49
C LEU A 140 8.31 8.90 -3.22
N TYR A 141 7.53 7.86 -2.93
CA TYR A 141 6.80 7.73 -1.68
C TYR A 141 7.74 7.74 -0.48
N CYS A 142 8.79 6.90 -0.51
CA CYS A 142 9.75 6.85 0.59
C CYS A 142 10.46 8.19 0.76
N GLU A 143 10.90 8.82 -0.33
CA GLU A 143 11.51 10.15 -0.29
C GLU A 143 10.56 11.21 0.29
N ALA A 144 9.29 11.21 -0.09
CA ALA A 144 8.30 12.14 0.45
C ALA A 144 8.11 11.95 1.97
N VAL A 145 8.04 10.70 2.43
CA VAL A 145 7.95 10.39 3.87
C VAL A 145 9.20 10.83 4.64
N GLU A 146 10.38 10.67 4.06
CA GLU A 146 11.64 11.13 4.63
C GLU A 146 11.69 12.66 4.74
N VAL A 147 11.19 13.36 3.72
CA VAL A 147 11.10 14.82 3.71
C VAL A 147 10.07 15.34 4.73
N TYR A 148 8.97 14.63 4.92
CA TYR A 148 7.94 14.96 5.93
C TYR A 148 8.20 14.35 7.31
N TYR A 149 9.37 13.72 7.51
CA TYR A 149 9.68 12.92 8.70
C TYR A 149 9.43 13.68 10.01
N ASP A 150 9.80 14.96 10.02
CA ASP A 150 9.76 15.81 11.19
C ASP A 150 8.33 16.20 11.60
N LEU A 151 7.46 16.50 10.64
CA LEU A 151 6.02 16.70 10.82
C LEU A 151 5.32 15.43 11.29
N ILE A 152 5.69 14.29 10.69
CA ILE A 152 5.15 12.98 11.12
C ILE A 152 5.51 12.73 12.58
N CYS A 153 6.76 12.98 12.98
CA CYS A 153 7.19 12.83 14.37
C CYS A 153 6.47 13.80 15.31
N TYR A 154 6.29 15.06 14.89
CA TYR A 154 5.55 16.07 15.64
C TYR A 154 4.12 15.62 15.94
N ALA A 155 3.35 15.25 14.90
CA ALA A 155 1.97 14.78 15.06
C ALA A 155 1.88 13.51 15.93
N ARG A 156 2.88 12.62 15.82
CA ARG A 156 2.93 11.37 16.59
C ARG A 156 3.31 11.56 18.06
N LYS A 157 3.85 12.73 18.44
CA LYS A 157 4.08 13.09 19.85
C LYS A 157 2.76 13.24 20.59
N GLU A 158 1.78 13.87 19.95
CA GLU A 158 0.44 14.06 20.51
C GLU A 158 -0.36 12.75 20.49
N ASN A 159 -0.32 12.03 19.36
CA ASN A 159 -0.97 10.74 19.25
C ASN A 159 -0.20 9.79 18.33
N LYS A 160 0.30 8.68 18.90
CA LYS A 160 1.08 7.65 18.21
C LYS A 160 0.35 6.97 17.04
N GLN A 161 -0.96 7.16 16.90
CA GLN A 161 -1.75 6.65 15.78
C GLN A 161 -1.73 7.55 14.54
N HIS A 162 -1.30 8.81 14.65
CA HIS A 162 -1.18 9.68 13.48
C HIS A 162 -0.21 9.11 12.46
N PHE A 163 -0.63 9.09 11.20
CA PHE A 163 0.17 8.63 10.07
C PHE A 163 0.69 7.19 10.23
N LYS A 164 -0.08 6.34 10.92
CA LYS A 164 0.32 4.96 11.19
C LYS A 164 0.53 4.17 9.89
N MET A 165 -0.38 4.33 8.93
CA MET A 165 -0.31 3.61 7.65
C MET A 165 0.93 4.03 6.89
N THR A 166 1.24 5.34 6.90
CA THR A 166 2.45 5.90 6.31
C THR A 166 3.71 5.27 6.88
N VAL A 167 3.81 5.20 8.21
CA VAL A 167 4.97 4.63 8.89
C VAL A 167 5.11 3.13 8.61
N GLU A 168 4.00 2.39 8.55
CA GLU A 168 4.00 0.95 8.27
C GLU A 168 4.45 0.68 6.83
N LEU A 169 3.84 1.35 5.85
CA LEU A 169 4.19 1.17 4.45
C LEU A 169 5.63 1.61 4.16
N TYR A 170 6.06 2.73 4.75
CA TYR A 170 7.45 3.19 4.64
C TYR A 170 8.45 2.15 5.13
N LYS A 171 8.25 1.55 6.31
CA LYS A 171 9.17 0.53 6.82
C LYS A 171 9.26 -0.67 5.88
N GLU A 172 8.13 -1.06 5.31
CA GLU A 172 8.09 -2.16 4.38
C GLU A 172 8.84 -1.83 3.08
N TRP A 173 8.52 -0.71 2.45
CA TRP A 173 9.08 -0.32 1.16
C TRP A 173 10.52 0.17 1.25
N ARG A 174 10.90 0.90 2.29
CA ARG A 174 12.25 1.44 2.47
C ARG A 174 13.32 0.37 2.46
N SER A 175 13.00 -0.81 2.99
CA SER A 175 13.88 -1.99 2.96
C SER A 175 14.24 -2.43 1.53
N ALA A 176 13.29 -2.29 0.59
CA ALA A 176 13.51 -2.61 -0.82
C ALA A 176 14.31 -1.53 -1.56
N PHE A 177 14.31 -0.29 -1.05
CA PHE A 177 14.99 0.85 -1.66
C PHE A 177 16.23 1.31 -0.88
N ALA A 178 16.78 0.46 0.01
CA ALA A 178 17.93 0.77 0.87
C ALA A 178 19.16 1.33 0.10
N ASN A 179 19.34 0.91 -1.15
CA ASN A 179 20.45 1.32 -2.01
C ASN A 179 20.21 2.62 -2.79
N VAL A 180 19.00 3.20 -2.72
CA VAL A 180 18.69 4.49 -3.34
C VAL A 180 19.04 5.58 -2.33
N GLN A 181 19.99 6.46 -2.68
CA GLN A 181 20.41 7.56 -1.82
C GLN A 181 19.23 8.50 -1.56
N SER A 182 18.83 8.60 -0.29
CA SER A 182 17.86 9.60 0.15
C SER A 182 18.39 11.01 -0.12
N PRO A 183 17.56 11.96 -0.60
CA PRO A 183 17.95 13.35 -0.73
C PRO A 183 18.34 13.99 0.62
N VAL A 184 17.87 13.44 1.74
CA VAL A 184 18.29 13.88 3.09
C VAL A 184 19.76 13.54 3.34
N ASN A 185 20.21 12.33 2.97
CA ASN A 185 21.60 11.91 3.15
C ASN A 185 22.57 12.74 2.29
N GLN A 186 22.15 13.16 1.09
CA GLN A 186 22.96 14.03 0.22
C GLN A 186 23.10 15.46 0.75
N ALA A 187 22.07 15.99 1.41
CA ALA A 187 22.14 17.30 2.07
C ALA A 187 23.10 17.28 3.27
N THR A 188 23.09 16.20 4.04
CA THR A 188 23.99 16.00 5.19
C THR A 188 25.44 15.83 4.76
N GLU A 189 25.72 15.08 3.69
CA GLU A 189 27.08 14.94 3.14
C GLU A 189 27.65 16.27 2.64
N ASN A 190 26.85 17.04 1.89
CA ASN A 190 27.28 18.35 1.38
C ASN A 190 27.47 19.40 2.50
N SER A 191 26.66 19.33 3.56
CA SER A 191 26.78 20.18 4.76
C SER A 191 28.05 19.86 5.58
N LEU A 192 28.37 18.57 5.74
CA LEU A 192 29.59 18.13 6.42
C LEU A 192 30.85 18.49 5.64
N LEU A 193 30.84 18.31 4.32
CA LEU A 193 31.98 18.69 3.46
C LEU A 193 32.24 20.21 3.49
N ASN A 194 31.20 21.05 3.52
CA ASN A 194 31.34 22.51 3.65
C ASN A 194 31.79 22.98 5.05
N LYS A 195 31.58 22.17 6.09
CA LYS A 195 32.11 22.44 7.44
C LYS A 195 33.57 22.04 7.62
N ILE A 196 34.06 21.10 6.81
CA ILE A 196 35.45 20.62 6.85
C ILE A 196 36.37 21.51 5.97
N SER A 197 35.80 22.27 5.02
CA SER A 197 36.57 23.19 4.15
C SER A 197 36.67 24.65 4.65
N LYS A 198 36.19 24.92 5.87
CA LYS A 198 36.39 26.19 6.61
C LYS A 198 37.21 25.95 7.86
#